data_AF-A0A7C1U655-F1
#
_entry.id   AF-A0A7C1U655-F1
#
_cell.length_a   1.000
_cell.length_b   1.000
_cell.length_c   1.000
_cell.angle_alpha   90.00
_cell.angle_beta   90.00
_cell.angle_gamma   90.00
#
_symmetry.space_group_name_H-M   'P 1'
#
loop_
_entity.id
_entity.type
_entity.pdbx_description
1 polymer ?
#
loop_
_entity_poly.entity_id
_entity_poly.type
_entity_poly.pdbx_seq_one_letter_code
_entity_poly.pdbx_strand_id
1 'polypeptide(L)'
;MPPEIYVFDILGTFTFAAYGAYVGQRKRFDIFGILICAFLTALGGGTIRELILGNMLFYFPTTITSTRRWRARYSRSASIRRSTRSTSICSLSTPSALRHSR
;
A
#
# COMPACT_ATOMS: atom_id res chain seq x y z
N MET A 1 -7.85 23.98 24.67
CA MET A 1 -7.14 24.76 23.64
C MET A 1 -7.43 26.23 23.89
N PRO A 2 -6.43 27.11 23.89
CA PRO A 2 -6.65 28.56 24.03
C PRO A 2 -7.52 29.08 22.87
N PRO A 3 -8.43 30.02 23.11
CA PRO A 3 -9.41 30.48 22.11
C PRO A 3 -8.78 31.17 20.89
N GLU A 4 -7.55 31.67 21.01
CA GLU A 4 -6.91 32.45 19.95
C GLU A 4 -6.62 31.64 18.69
N ILE A 5 -6.25 30.36 18.84
CA ILE A 5 -5.92 29.49 17.72
C ILE A 5 -7.17 29.18 16.87
N TYR A 6 -8.36 29.18 17.47
CA TYR A 6 -9.62 28.89 16.78
C TYR A 6 -9.96 29.95 15.72
N VAL A 7 -9.69 31.22 16.00
CA VAL A 7 -9.94 32.32 15.06
C VAL A 7 -9.01 32.22 13.84
N PHE A 8 -7.74 31.89 14.06
CA PHE A 8 -6.77 31.70 12.99
C PHE A 8 -7.09 30.48 12.11
N ASP A 9 -7.64 29.40 12.67
CA ASP A 9 -8.01 28.20 11.91
C ASP A 9 -9.18 28.47 10.95
N ILE A 10 -10.20 29.21 11.41
CA ILE A 10 -11.33 29.64 10.58
C ILE A 10 -10.87 30.61 9.49
N LEU A 11 -10.07 31.63 9.86
CA LEU A 11 -9.53 32.60 8.90
C LEU A 11 -8.65 31.92 7.86
N GLY A 12 -7.76 31.02 8.27
CA GLY A 12 -6.88 30.28 7.36
C GLY A 12 -7.67 29.47 6.34
N THR A 13 -8.67 28.72 6.81
CA THR A 13 -9.52 27.88 5.94
C THR A 13 -10.33 28.72 4.96
N PHE A 14 -10.92 29.83 5.42
CA PHE A 14 -11.67 30.74 4.56
C PHE A 14 -10.79 31.38 3.48
N THR A 15 -9.60 31.86 3.86
CA THR A 15 -8.66 32.52 2.94
C THR A 15 -8.13 31.54 1.90
N PHE A 16 -7.86 30.29 2.28
CA PHE A 16 -7.43 29.24 1.34
C PHE A 16 -8.51 28.85 0.33
N ALA A 17 -9.77 28.73 0.76
CA ALA A 17 -10.89 28.46 -0.15
C ALA A 17 -11.09 29.62 -1.14
N ALA A 18 -11.04 30.86 -0.66
CA ALA A 18 -11.13 32.06 -1.50
C ALA A 18 -9.97 32.14 -2.52
N TYR A 19 -8.74 31.84 -2.10
CA TYR A 19 -7.57 31.83 -2.97
C TYR A 19 -7.67 30.76 -4.06
N GLY A 20 -8.09 29.54 -3.70
CA GLY A 20 -8.29 28.45 -4.66
C GLY A 20 -9.37 28.77 -5.69
N ALA A 21 -10.46 29.42 -5.27
CA ALA A 21 -11.50 29.88 -6.18
C ALA A 21 -11.02 30.99 -7.12
N TYR A 22 -10.26 31.95 -6.59
CA TYR A 22 -9.70 33.08 -7.35
C TYR A 22 -8.69 32.62 -8.42
N VAL A 23 -7.79 31.69 -8.06
CA VAL A 23 -6.86 31.07 -9.01
C VAL A 23 -7.61 30.27 -10.07
N GLY A 24 -8.67 29.56 -9.68
CA GLY A 24 -9.52 28.81 -10.61
C GLY A 24 -10.18 29.72 -11.66
N GLN A 25 -10.72 30.86 -11.22
CA GLN A 25 -11.34 31.85 -12.10
C GLN A 25 -10.33 32.47 -13.06
N ARG A 26 -9.12 32.82 -12.58
CA ARG A 26 -8.04 33.39 -13.40
C ARG A 26 -7.60 32.46 -14.53
N LYS A 27 -7.65 31.15 -14.32
CA LYS A 27 -7.27 30.14 -15.32
C LYS A 27 -8.42 29.74 -16.26
N ARG A 28 -9.57 30.41 -16.18
CA ARG A 28 -10.80 30.08 -16.95
C ARG A 28 -11.22 28.61 -16.78
N PHE A 29 -11.08 28.07 -15.58
CA PHE A 29 -11.64 26.76 -15.27
C PHE A 29 -13.16 26.85 -15.12
N ASP A 30 -13.84 25.76 -15.48
CA ASP A 30 -15.28 25.58 -15.22
C ASP A 30 -15.55 25.58 -13.71
N ILE A 31 -16.80 25.75 -13.31
CA ILE A 31 -17.28 25.72 -11.92
C ILE A 31 -16.79 24.47 -11.20
N PHE A 32 -16.77 23.32 -11.89
CA PHE A 32 -16.23 22.08 -11.35
C PHE A 32 -14.73 22.15 -11.06
N GLY A 33 -13.95 22.76 -11.96
CA GLY A 33 -12.51 22.94 -11.77
C GLY A 33 -12.19 23.94 -10.65
N ILE A 34 -12.98 25.01 -10.53
CA ILE A 34 -12.88 25.99 -9.45
C ILE A 34 -13.14 25.32 -8.09
N LEU A 35 -14.18 24.47 -8.00
CA LEU A 35 -14.49 23.69 -6.80
C LEU A 35 -13.32 22.77 -6.42
N ILE A 36 -12.82 21.97 -7.37
CA ILE A 36 -11.72 21.04 -7.11
C ILE A 36 -10.45 21.80 -6.67
N CYS A 37 -10.12 22.93 -7.30
CA CYS A 37 -8.98 23.76 -6.89
C CYS A 37 -9.14 24.35 -5.48
N ALA A 38 -10.35 24.81 -5.12
CA ALA A 38 -10.65 25.30 -3.78
C ALA A 38 -10.52 24.18 -2.73
N PHE A 39 -11.09 23.00 -3.00
CA PHE A 39 -10.97 21.84 -2.12
C PHE A 39 -9.51 21.38 -1.96
N LEU A 40 -8.77 21.26 -3.06
CA LEU A 40 -7.37 20.81 -3.04
C LEU A 40 -6.49 21.78 -2.23
N THR A 41 -6.74 23.07 -2.33
CA THR A 41 -5.98 24.11 -1.60
C THR A 41 -6.30 24.08 -0.11
N ALA A 42 -7.58 23.97 0.25
CA ALA A 42 -8.01 23.87 1.65
C ALA A 42 -7.46 22.60 2.33
N LEU A 43 -7.57 21.45 1.64
CA LEU A 43 -7.02 20.18 2.13
C LEU A 43 -5.50 20.22 2.19
N GLY A 44 -4.83 20.80 1.19
CA GLY A 44 -3.38 20.93 1.16
C GLY A 44 -2.83 21.72 2.35
N GLY A 45 -3.43 22.86 2.69
CA GLY A 45 -3.02 23.66 3.85
C GLY A 45 -3.17 22.92 5.18
N GLY A 46 -4.32 22.27 5.41
CA GLY A 46 -4.55 21.46 6.63
C GLY A 46 -3.60 20.25 6.72
N THR A 47 -3.36 19.58 5.61
CA THR A 47 -2.43 18.44 5.51
C THR A 47 -1.01 18.87 5.83
N ILE A 48 -0.55 20.00 5.30
CA ILE A 48 0.80 20.55 5.56
C ILE A 48 0.99 20.89 7.04
N ARG A 49 -0.03 21.45 7.70
CA ARG A 49 0.00 21.72 9.15
C ARG A 49 0.25 20.43 9.94
N GLU A 50 -0.46 19.35 9.61
CA GLU A 50 -0.30 18.05 10.27
C GLU A 50 1.08 17.41 9.98
N LEU A 51 1.60 17.58 8.75
CA LEU A 51 2.96 17.16 8.40
C LEU A 51 4.04 17.89 9.20
N ILE A 52 3.92 19.22 9.36
CA ILE A 52 4.88 20.04 10.12
C ILE A 52 4.88 19.66 11.61
N LEU A 53 3.71 19.30 12.15
CA LEU A 53 3.58 18.81 13.52
C LEU A 53 4.22 17.42 13.72
N GLY A 54 4.68 16.75 12.66
CA GLY A 54 5.28 15.42 12.74
C GLY A 54 4.28 14.32 13.09
N ASN A 55 3.00 14.66 13.19
CA ASN A 55 1.89 13.73 13.36
C ASN A 55 1.57 13.14 11.99
N MET A 56 2.47 12.25 11.56
CA MET A 56 2.29 11.26 10.52
C MET A 56 0.84 11.15 10.02
N LEU A 57 0.59 11.76 8.86
CA LEU A 57 -0.50 11.34 8.01
C LEU A 57 -0.25 9.86 7.68
N PHE A 58 -1.05 9.03 8.35
CA PHE A 58 -1.10 7.59 8.19
C PHE A 58 0.09 6.82 8.78
N TYR A 59 -0.13 6.29 9.98
CA TYR A 59 0.52 5.13 10.60
C TYR A 59 1.35 4.32 9.58
N PHE A 60 2.67 4.54 9.48
CA PHE A 60 3.54 3.62 8.74
C PHE A 60 3.31 2.26 9.38
N PRO A 61 2.81 1.24 8.67
CA PRO A 61 2.79 -0.08 9.22
C PRO A 61 4.27 -0.49 9.34
N THR A 62 4.77 -0.61 10.56
CA THR A 62 6.10 -1.17 10.90
C THR A 62 6.22 -2.67 10.53
N THR A 63 5.44 -3.15 9.56
CA THR A 63 5.38 -4.54 9.09
C THR A 63 6.65 -5.00 8.39
N ILE A 64 7.63 -4.10 8.15
CA ILE A 64 8.99 -4.50 7.73
C ILE A 64 9.72 -5.37 8.78
N THR A 65 9.20 -5.50 10.02
CA THR A 65 9.67 -6.50 11.00
C THR A 65 9.13 -7.93 10.74
N SER A 66 8.22 -8.14 9.78
CA SER A 66 7.68 -9.48 9.47
C SER A 66 8.55 -10.30 8.49
N THR A 67 9.49 -9.70 7.78
CA THR A 67 10.36 -10.40 6.82
C THR A 67 11.37 -11.34 7.48
N ARG A 68 11.63 -11.19 8.79
CA ARG A 68 12.41 -12.18 9.55
C ARG A 68 11.63 -13.47 9.84
N ARG A 69 10.29 -13.41 10.00
CA ARG A 69 9.46 -14.60 10.26
C ARG A 69 9.11 -15.37 8.98
N TRP A 70 9.04 -14.69 7.84
CA TRP A 70 8.88 -15.34 6.52
C TRP A 70 10.14 -16.11 6.08
N ARG A 71 11.34 -15.60 6.38
CA ARG A 71 12.61 -16.29 6.03
C ARG A 71 12.78 -17.62 6.78
N ALA A 72 12.25 -17.74 8.01
CA ALA A 72 12.26 -18.98 8.78
C ALA A 72 11.32 -20.07 8.22
N ARG A 73 10.32 -19.71 7.40
CA ARG A 73 9.36 -20.66 6.82
C ARG A 73 9.79 -21.15 5.43
N TYR A 74 10.61 -20.40 4.70
CA TYR A 74 11.19 -20.82 3.42
C TYR A 74 12.31 -21.88 3.61
N SER A 75 13.05 -21.81 4.73
CA SER A 75 14.11 -22.79 5.06
C SER A 75 13.62 -24.11 5.68
N ARG A 76 12.34 -24.46 5.53
CA ARG A 76 11.83 -25.82 5.85
C ARG A 76 11.37 -26.61 4.62
N SER A 77 11.26 -25.97 3.45
CA SER A 77 10.85 -26.65 2.22
C SER A 77 12.03 -27.20 1.40
N ALA A 78 13.28 -26.95 1.81
CA ALA A 78 14.47 -27.45 1.12
C ALA A 78 14.97 -28.83 1.59
N SER A 79 14.40 -29.42 2.66
CA SER A 79 14.86 -30.72 3.20
C SER A 79 14.04 -31.94 2.80
N ILE A 80 12.96 -31.78 2.01
CA ILE A 80 12.15 -32.91 1.48
C ILE A 80 12.55 -33.23 0.03
N ARG A 81 13.86 -33.26 -0.25
CA ARG A 81 14.36 -33.77 -1.54
C ARG A 81 15.76 -34.39 -1.46
N ARG A 82 16.04 -35.09 -0.35
CA ARG A 82 17.20 -35.99 -0.20
C ARG A 82 16.87 -37.17 0.71
N SER A 83 15.95 -38.02 0.26
CA SER A 83 15.91 -39.41 0.71
C SER A 83 15.48 -40.33 -0.44
N THR A 84 16.11 -40.12 -1.60
CA THR A 84 16.39 -41.17 -2.56
C THR A 84 17.77 -41.73 -2.20
N ARG A 85 17.81 -42.65 -1.24
CA ARG A 85 18.85 -43.68 -1.22
C ARG A 85 18.38 -44.84 -0.35
N SER A 86 18.46 -46.03 -0.93
CA SER A 86 18.58 -47.32 -0.23
C SER A 86 17.31 -48.15 -0.05
N THR A 87 16.81 -48.71 -1.15
CA THR A 87 16.65 -50.16 -1.35
C THR A 87 16.57 -50.34 -2.87
N SER A 88 17.66 -50.67 -3.58
CA SER A 88 18.21 -52.03 -3.74
C SER A 88 17.16 -53.03 -4.21
N ILE A 89 17.52 -53.84 -5.22
CA ILE A 89 16.73 -54.84 -5.96
C ILE A 89 16.04 -54.19 -7.18
N CYS A 90 16.73 -53.82 -8.26
CA CYS A 90 17.54 -54.65 -9.15
C CYS A 90 17.01 -56.08 -9.32
N SER A 91 16.70 -56.39 -10.58
CA SER A 91 16.73 -57.71 -11.21
C SER A 91 15.42 -58.52 -11.25
N LEU A 92 15.10 -58.87 -12.49
CA LEU A 92 14.49 -60.12 -12.93
C LEU A 92 13.03 -60.35 -12.54
N SER A 93 12.11 -59.95 -13.43
CA SER A 93 11.18 -60.89 -14.10
C SER A 93 10.29 -60.16 -15.12
N THR A 94 10.57 -60.40 -16.40
CA THR A 94 9.63 -60.51 -17.55
C THR A 94 8.36 -61.30 -17.21
N PRO A 95 7.33 -61.46 -18.09
CA PRO A 95 7.11 -61.00 -19.47
C PRO A 95 5.64 -60.55 -19.74
N SER A 96 5.29 -60.42 -21.02
CA SER A 96 4.00 -60.85 -21.60
C SER A 96 2.72 -60.10 -21.22
N ALA A 97 2.17 -59.33 -22.15
CA ALA A 97 0.85 -59.56 -22.76
C ALA A 97 0.37 -58.23 -23.40
N LEU A 98 0.38 -58.12 -24.73
CA LEU A 98 -0.74 -58.51 -25.59
C LEU A 98 -2.03 -57.71 -25.31
N ARG A 99 -2.35 -56.86 -26.31
CA ARG A 99 -3.54 -57.01 -27.18
C ARG A 99 -4.90 -56.47 -26.68
N HIS A 100 -5.54 -55.74 -27.60
CA HIS A 100 -6.96 -55.35 -27.70
C HIS A 100 -7.50 -54.43 -26.59
N SER A 101 -8.29 -53.40 -26.88
CA SER A 101 -9.41 -53.40 -27.82
C SER A 101 -9.61 -52.02 -28.48
N ARG A 102 -9.35 -51.95 -29.78
CA ARG A 102 -10.36 -51.60 -30.79
C ARG A 102 -10.76 -52.90 -31.48
#